data_AF-A0A7S4MCK5-F1
#
_entry.id   AF-A0A7S4MCK5-F1
#
_cell.length_a   1.000
_cell.length_b   1.000
_cell.length_c   1.000
_cell.angle_alpha   90.00
_cell.angle_beta   90.00
_cell.angle_gamma   90.00
#
_symmetry.space_group_name_H-M   'P 1'
#
loop_
_entity.id
_entity.type
_entity.pdbx_description
1 polymer ?
#
loop_
_entity_poly.entity_id
_entity_poly.type
_entity_poly.pdbx_seq_one_letter_code
_entity_poly.pdbx_strand_id
1 'polypeptide(L)'
;FSFTLEETVLKDCMQHSLNSDGPLSWNEMVDSRALVLLTDRLVSRMLKGRPIILFNKRGMAERGKLIAKKMLKFESDVFVLFIHKSRIDMVFRAYSPKDCFELRTDMSLSNLAEWLREDQNATRQEIAQYLRTSRSRCEPTSLVPNDIQIYSSRRNTHHPDIMQPARQAELINWLTRRVQIDRHPKTGLLRLILQCEAEDEKRERIAATIQSIWRKRDARQKAKNAVHRQFEKIYDREKRTHCYVNVKTGARQHSKPTLLGPDDLDDPKDEWQMIEQYDEKTGRSVIFYSNPATGQTSWFSEEDAARMVQRRFRECQTREVIGSTLDFSRVVRAVQFIRKTEENFRICPSKLSHQVNFALLCHCIQFEFCQARRLYKDAIKKSPCHPVIARAYGLFILLACDEPRGLVFNRARNLFKEAKLGDPDNSMFRATIDHFFHWAVVANPKHPMALLNYALLHQHILDDNVRADRLYRRALAVEPSNKFVLMNYSQSKE
;
A
#
# COMPACT_ATOMS: atom_id res chain seq x y z
N PHE A 1 -50.80 26.35 58.56
CA PHE A 1 -49.75 26.34 59.60
C PHE A 1 -48.62 27.23 59.13
N SER A 2 -48.13 28.15 59.96
CA SER A 2 -46.93 28.93 59.71
C SER A 2 -45.89 28.56 60.77
N PHE A 3 -44.64 28.37 60.37
CA PHE A 3 -43.52 28.17 61.29
C PHE A 3 -42.32 28.93 60.74
N THR A 4 -41.55 29.55 61.64
CA THR A 4 -40.31 30.27 61.31
C THR A 4 -39.14 29.33 61.52
N LEU A 5 -38.24 29.25 60.54
CA LEU A 5 -37.00 28.49 60.62
C LEU A 5 -35.82 29.44 60.44
N GLU A 6 -34.74 29.16 61.15
CA GLU A 6 -33.46 29.82 60.90
C GLU A 6 -32.91 29.38 59.53
N GLU A 7 -32.37 30.35 58.80
CA GLU A 7 -31.79 30.14 57.46
C GLU A 7 -30.65 29.10 57.48
N THR A 8 -29.85 29.09 58.55
CA THR A 8 -28.77 28.11 58.77
C THR A 8 -29.31 26.69 58.85
N VAL A 9 -30.39 26.48 59.62
CA VAL A 9 -31.05 25.17 59.74
C VAL A 9 -31.63 24.71 58.40
N LEU A 10 -32.18 25.63 57.60
CA LEU A 10 -32.72 25.33 56.28
C LEU A 10 -31.59 24.94 55.31
N LYS A 11 -30.50 25.72 55.28
CA LYS A 11 -29.30 25.48 54.47
C LYS A 11 -28.65 24.14 54.80
N ASP A 12 -28.42 23.86 56.07
CA ASP A 12 -27.82 22.61 56.54
C ASP A 12 -28.70 21.41 56.11
N CYS A 13 -30.02 21.51 56.30
CA CYS A 13 -30.95 20.44 55.94
C CYS A 13 -30.99 20.17 54.42
N MET A 14 -30.88 21.21 53.59
CA MET A 14 -30.90 21.07 52.13
C MET A 14 -29.55 20.60 51.59
N GLN A 15 -28.43 21.10 52.11
CA GLN A 15 -27.08 20.64 51.77
C GLN A 15 -26.92 19.14 52.05
N HIS A 16 -27.39 18.69 53.22
CA HIS A 16 -27.38 17.29 53.62
C HIS A 16 -28.39 16.40 52.88
N SER A 17 -29.36 16.97 52.14
CA SER A 17 -30.33 16.19 51.35
C SER A 17 -29.96 16.13 49.87
N LEU A 18 -29.23 17.13 49.38
CA LEU A 18 -28.78 17.22 47.99
C LEU A 18 -27.38 16.64 47.78
N ASN A 19 -26.69 16.18 48.84
CA ASN A 19 -25.29 15.76 48.83
C ASN A 19 -24.39 16.77 48.07
N SER A 20 -24.65 18.06 48.30
CA SER A 20 -23.91 19.15 47.65
C SER A 20 -22.54 19.31 48.32
N ASP A 21 -21.48 19.40 47.52
CA ASP A 21 -20.10 19.58 47.96
C ASP A 21 -19.79 21.01 48.49
N GLY A 22 -20.81 21.88 48.65
CA GLY A 22 -20.64 23.25 49.11
C GLY A 22 -21.93 23.95 49.55
N PRO A 23 -21.81 25.17 50.12
CA PRO A 23 -22.94 25.90 50.65
C PRO A 23 -23.92 26.30 49.55
N LEU A 24 -25.16 25.81 49.66
CA LEU A 24 -26.21 26.10 48.68
C LEU A 24 -26.49 27.60 48.59
N SER A 25 -26.52 28.10 47.36
CA SER A 25 -27.00 29.44 47.06
C SER A 25 -28.52 29.51 47.25
N TRP A 26 -29.04 30.72 47.47
CA TRP A 26 -30.48 30.93 47.59
C TRP A 26 -31.28 30.44 46.37
N ASN A 27 -30.72 30.58 45.17
CA ASN A 27 -31.38 30.11 43.94
C ASN A 27 -31.47 28.59 43.87
N GLU A 28 -30.43 27.87 44.31
CA GLU A 28 -30.44 26.41 44.39
C GLU A 28 -31.40 25.90 45.47
N MET A 29 -31.58 26.65 46.56
CA MET A 29 -32.54 26.30 47.61
C MET A 29 -34.01 26.44 47.18
N VAL A 30 -34.30 27.37 46.26
CA VAL A 30 -35.65 27.62 45.75
C VAL A 30 -35.97 26.75 44.52
N ASP A 31 -35.02 25.95 44.03
CA ASP A 31 -35.27 25.01 42.94
C ASP A 31 -36.37 24.00 43.34
N SER A 32 -37.24 23.66 42.39
CA SER A 32 -38.39 22.79 42.61
C SER A 32 -37.98 21.45 43.21
N ARG A 33 -36.84 20.89 42.77
CA ARG A 33 -36.30 19.63 43.31
C ARG A 33 -35.88 19.77 44.78
N ALA A 34 -35.24 20.87 45.12
CA ALA A 34 -34.76 21.16 46.47
C ALA A 34 -35.94 21.42 47.43
N LEU A 35 -36.97 22.14 46.95
CA LEU A 35 -38.19 22.40 47.71
C LEU A 35 -39.00 21.14 48.00
N VAL A 36 -39.01 20.15 47.09
CA VAL A 36 -39.64 18.84 47.35
C VAL A 36 -38.95 18.11 48.50
N LEU A 37 -37.63 18.22 48.65
CA LEU A 37 -36.91 17.61 49.78
C LEU A 37 -37.25 18.27 51.13
N LEU A 38 -37.70 19.52 51.14
CA LEU A 38 -38.20 20.20 52.34
C LEU A 38 -39.59 19.72 52.76
N THR A 39 -40.45 19.32 51.81
CA THR A 39 -41.79 18.82 52.17
C THR A 39 -41.71 17.50 52.92
N ASP A 40 -40.72 16.65 52.60
CA ASP A 40 -40.40 15.43 53.37
C ASP A 40 -39.99 15.73 54.84
N ARG A 41 -39.63 16.97 55.16
CA ARG A 41 -39.24 17.38 56.52
C ARG A 41 -40.45 17.80 57.36
N LEU A 42 -41.64 17.92 56.79
CA LEU A 42 -42.87 18.24 57.51
C LEU A 42 -43.52 16.98 58.12
N VAL A 43 -44.05 17.10 59.34
CA VAL A 43 -44.75 16.03 60.06
C VAL A 43 -46.06 16.57 60.60
N SER A 44 -47.17 15.87 60.37
CA SER A 44 -48.40 16.10 61.12
C SER A 44 -48.44 15.22 62.37
N ARG A 45 -48.64 15.81 63.55
CA ARG A 45 -48.88 15.10 64.82
C ARG A 45 -50.18 15.57 65.46
N MET A 46 -50.91 14.63 66.08
CA MET A 46 -52.10 14.95 66.87
C MET A 46 -51.70 15.17 68.33
N LEU A 47 -51.95 16.38 68.86
CA LEU A 47 -51.67 16.74 70.25
C LEU A 47 -52.96 17.26 70.88
N LYS A 48 -53.46 16.56 71.91
CA LYS A 48 -54.75 16.85 72.55
C LYS A 48 -55.91 17.03 71.55
N GLY A 49 -55.97 16.19 70.52
CA GLY A 49 -57.06 16.21 69.52
C GLY A 49 -56.91 17.26 68.41
N ARG A 50 -55.84 18.05 68.36
CA ARG A 50 -55.57 19.01 67.26
C ARG A 50 -54.34 18.60 66.44
N PRO A 51 -54.41 18.66 65.09
CA PRO A 51 -53.25 18.41 64.25
C PRO A 51 -52.29 19.60 64.32
N ILE A 52 -51.02 19.33 64.53
CA ILE A 52 -49.92 20.29 64.52
C ILE A 52 -48.93 19.84 63.45
N ILE A 53 -48.53 20.76 62.57
CA ILE A 53 -47.43 20.53 61.64
C ILE A 53 -46.13 20.96 62.30
N LEU A 54 -45.18 20.03 62.36
CA LEU A 54 -43.84 20.23 62.89
C LEU A 54 -42.83 20.10 61.76
N PHE A 55 -41.84 20.98 61.74
CA PHE A 55 -40.65 20.82 60.91
C PHE A 55 -39.61 20.03 61.69
N ASN A 56 -39.20 18.87 61.16
CA ASN A 56 -38.19 18.04 61.80
C ASN A 56 -36.90 18.11 60.99
N LYS A 57 -35.78 18.37 61.69
CA LYS A 57 -34.43 18.40 61.11
C LYS A 57 -34.06 17.08 60.41
N ARG A 58 -34.71 15.95 60.74
CA ARG A 58 -34.54 14.61 60.13
C ARG A 58 -35.58 14.31 59.04
N GLY A 59 -35.14 13.68 57.95
CA GLY A 59 -35.94 13.37 56.76
C GLY A 59 -36.84 12.16 56.94
N MET A 60 -37.81 11.95 56.03
CA MET A 60 -38.73 10.79 56.06
C MET A 60 -37.99 9.45 56.21
N ALA A 61 -36.84 9.31 55.56
CA ALA A 61 -36.04 8.09 55.58
C ALA A 61 -35.31 7.86 56.93
N GLU A 62 -34.85 8.93 57.60
CA GLU A 62 -34.21 8.88 58.93
C GLU A 62 -35.22 8.76 60.09
N ARG A 63 -36.51 9.03 59.83
CA ARG A 63 -37.62 8.71 60.74
C ARG A 63 -38.00 7.23 60.69
N GLY A 64 -37.41 6.48 59.77
CA GLY A 64 -37.50 5.04 59.72
C GLY A 64 -37.10 4.40 61.05
N LYS A 65 -37.51 3.15 61.26
CA LYS A 65 -37.11 2.40 62.44
C LYS A 65 -35.59 2.24 62.42
N LEU A 66 -34.92 2.60 63.52
CA LEU A 66 -33.51 2.25 63.70
C LEU A 66 -33.43 0.72 63.78
N ILE A 67 -32.77 0.12 62.80
CA ILE A 67 -32.69 -1.34 62.66
C ILE A 67 -31.39 -1.89 63.23
N ALA A 68 -30.30 -1.15 63.10
CA ALA A 68 -29.00 -1.60 63.59
C ALA A 68 -28.08 -0.43 63.96
N LYS A 69 -27.23 -0.69 64.96
CA LYS A 69 -26.04 0.10 65.29
C LYS A 69 -24.83 -0.81 65.15
N LYS A 70 -23.86 -0.43 64.33
CA LYS A 70 -22.65 -1.21 64.05
C LYS A 70 -21.41 -0.32 64.15
N MET A 71 -20.27 -0.95 64.40
CA MET A 71 -18.98 -0.27 64.36
C MET A 71 -18.43 -0.39 62.95
N LEU A 72 -17.95 0.71 62.39
CA LEU A 72 -17.26 0.76 61.11
C LEU A 72 -15.88 1.37 61.34
N LYS A 73 -14.83 0.71 60.87
CA LYS A 73 -13.45 1.16 61.03
C LYS A 73 -12.95 1.69 59.69
N PHE A 74 -12.34 2.85 59.69
CA PHE A 74 -11.70 3.43 58.53
C PHE A 74 -10.36 4.04 58.94
N GLU A 75 -9.27 3.64 58.28
CA GLU A 75 -7.91 3.97 58.68
C GLU A 75 -7.66 3.64 60.18
N SER A 76 -7.45 4.66 61.02
CA SER A 76 -7.26 4.53 62.47
C SER A 76 -8.48 4.96 63.29
N ASP A 77 -9.54 5.45 62.64
CA ASP A 77 -10.70 6.04 63.30
C ASP A 77 -11.90 5.07 63.32
N VAL A 78 -12.69 5.18 64.37
CA VAL A 78 -13.86 4.33 64.61
C VAL A 78 -15.12 5.15 64.43
N PHE A 79 -15.97 4.70 63.51
CA PHE A 79 -17.26 5.30 63.23
C PHE A 79 -18.39 4.42 63.77
N VAL A 80 -19.45 5.07 64.23
CA VAL A 80 -20.67 4.41 64.65
C VAL A 80 -21.68 4.50 63.51
N LEU A 81 -21.92 3.37 62.85
CA LEU A 81 -22.88 3.25 61.76
C LEU A 81 -24.29 2.99 62.32
N PHE A 82 -25.24 3.83 61.93
CA PHE A 82 -26.66 3.71 62.21
C PHE A 82 -27.42 3.40 60.92
N ILE A 83 -28.17 2.30 60.91
CA ILE A 83 -28.97 1.86 59.76
C ILE A 83 -30.44 2.08 60.08
N HIS A 84 -31.08 2.96 59.32
CA HIS A 84 -32.51 3.27 59.43
C HIS A 84 -33.23 2.67 58.23
N LYS A 85 -34.41 2.09 58.47
CA LYS A 85 -35.28 1.58 57.40
C LYS A 85 -36.62 2.27 57.44
N SER A 86 -36.97 2.87 56.31
CA SER A 86 -38.29 3.43 56.02
C SER A 86 -39.11 2.43 55.17
N ARG A 87 -40.31 2.84 54.76
CA ARG A 87 -41.14 2.08 53.81
C ARG A 87 -40.60 2.11 52.38
N ILE A 88 -39.74 3.09 52.06
CA ILE A 88 -39.27 3.36 50.69
C ILE A 88 -37.74 3.23 50.61
N ASP A 89 -37.01 3.73 51.61
CA ASP A 89 -35.54 3.79 51.57
C ASP A 89 -34.86 3.21 52.81
N MET A 90 -33.57 2.91 52.66
CA MET A 90 -32.63 2.63 53.74
C MET A 90 -31.59 3.74 53.82
N VAL A 91 -31.35 4.25 55.03
CA VAL A 91 -30.39 5.32 55.29
C VAL A 91 -29.28 4.83 56.19
N PHE A 92 -28.06 5.14 55.80
CA PHE A 92 -26.83 4.83 56.49
C PHE A 92 -26.22 6.12 57.01
N ARG A 93 -25.99 6.19 58.32
CA ARG A 93 -25.33 7.34 58.96
C ARG A 93 -24.15 6.88 59.78
N ALA A 94 -22.98 7.46 59.54
CA ALA A 94 -21.76 7.12 60.26
C ALA A 94 -21.29 8.34 61.06
N TYR A 95 -21.30 8.23 62.39
CA TYR A 95 -20.85 9.29 63.29
C TYR A 95 -19.41 9.03 63.73
N SER A 96 -18.53 10.04 63.60
CA SER A 96 -17.19 10.04 64.18
C SER A 96 -17.24 10.60 65.61
N PRO A 97 -16.93 9.79 66.65
CA PRO A 97 -16.86 10.30 68.03
C PRO A 97 -15.67 11.21 68.28
N LYS A 98 -14.62 11.11 67.46
CA LYS A 98 -13.36 11.85 67.63
C LYS A 98 -13.47 13.28 67.11
N ASP A 99 -14.03 13.42 65.91
CA ASP A 99 -14.10 14.70 65.20
C ASP A 99 -15.51 15.30 65.20
N CYS A 100 -16.47 14.62 65.86
CA CYS A 100 -17.85 15.07 66.05
C CYS A 100 -18.63 15.41 64.77
N PHE A 101 -18.30 14.79 63.63
CA PHE A 101 -19.04 14.94 62.38
C PHE A 101 -19.80 13.66 61.99
N GLU A 102 -20.78 13.80 61.09
CA GLU A 102 -21.63 12.72 60.59
C GLU A 102 -21.51 12.61 59.07
N LEU A 103 -21.38 11.38 58.57
CA LEU A 103 -21.43 11.04 57.15
C LEU A 103 -22.74 10.32 56.85
N ARG A 104 -23.27 10.50 55.65
CA ARG A 104 -24.57 9.94 55.26
C ARG A 104 -24.54 9.39 53.83
N THR A 105 -25.26 8.30 53.62
CA THR A 105 -25.71 7.83 52.30
C THR A 105 -27.06 7.13 52.44
N ASP A 106 -27.81 6.98 51.34
CA ASP A 106 -29.09 6.31 51.30
C ASP A 106 -29.29 5.53 50.00
N MET A 107 -30.22 4.56 50.05
CA MET A 107 -30.56 3.72 48.93
C MET A 107 -32.03 3.34 49.00
N SER A 108 -32.72 3.41 47.86
CA SER A 108 -34.10 2.96 47.75
C SER A 108 -34.20 1.44 47.89
N LEU A 109 -35.33 0.96 48.42
CA LEU A 109 -35.57 -0.48 48.57
C LEU A 109 -35.63 -1.21 47.21
N SER A 110 -35.99 -0.52 46.12
CA SER A 110 -35.95 -1.07 44.76
C SER A 110 -34.52 -1.33 44.31
N ASN A 111 -33.62 -0.34 44.47
CA ASN A 111 -32.22 -0.45 44.07
C ASN A 111 -31.50 -1.48 44.94
N LEU A 112 -31.83 -1.55 46.23
CA LEU A 112 -31.34 -2.61 47.11
C LEU A 112 -31.80 -4.01 46.64
N ALA A 113 -33.04 -4.15 46.16
CA ALA A 113 -33.53 -5.41 45.63
C ALA A 113 -32.76 -5.85 44.38
N GLU A 114 -32.43 -4.89 43.51
CA GLU A 114 -31.60 -5.11 42.31
C GLU A 114 -30.19 -5.51 42.70
N TRP A 115 -29.55 -4.76 43.58
CA TRP A 115 -28.20 -5.04 44.02
C TRP A 115 -28.08 -6.41 44.69
N LEU A 116 -29.06 -6.82 45.49
CA LEU A 116 -29.12 -8.16 46.07
C LEU A 116 -29.26 -9.27 45.01
N ARG A 117 -30.01 -9.02 43.94
CA ARG A 117 -30.11 -9.97 42.82
C ARG A 117 -28.78 -10.08 42.07
N GLU A 118 -28.12 -8.96 41.83
CA GLU A 118 -26.81 -8.92 41.17
C GLU A 118 -25.75 -9.67 41.98
N ASP A 119 -25.69 -9.45 43.30
CA ASP A 119 -24.76 -10.14 44.21
C ASP A 119 -25.00 -11.66 44.23
N GLN A 120 -26.27 -12.10 44.27
CA GLN A 120 -26.63 -13.52 44.19
C GLN A 120 -26.26 -14.13 42.84
N ASN A 121 -26.44 -13.39 41.74
CA ASN A 121 -26.08 -13.84 40.40
C ASN A 121 -24.56 -13.88 40.21
N ALA A 122 -23.82 -12.89 40.71
CA ALA A 122 -22.36 -12.86 40.69
C ALA A 122 -21.78 -14.05 41.47
N THR A 123 -22.28 -14.30 42.68
CA THR A 123 -21.89 -15.46 43.50
C THR A 123 -22.16 -16.78 42.75
N ARG A 124 -23.32 -16.92 42.09
CA ARG A 124 -23.63 -18.09 41.26
C ARG A 124 -22.71 -18.23 40.07
N GLN A 125 -22.34 -17.13 39.42
CA GLN A 125 -21.44 -17.12 38.28
C GLN A 125 -20.01 -17.48 38.70
N GLU A 126 -19.51 -16.96 39.82
CA GLU A 126 -18.21 -17.32 40.39
C GLU A 126 -18.16 -18.80 40.76
N ILE A 127 -19.20 -19.33 41.41
CA ILE A 127 -19.32 -20.76 41.71
C ILE A 127 -19.35 -21.59 40.42
N ALA A 128 -20.12 -21.17 39.42
CA ALA A 128 -20.17 -21.85 38.13
C ALA A 128 -18.82 -21.80 37.39
N GLN A 129 -18.10 -20.68 37.48
CA GLN A 129 -16.77 -20.50 36.90
C GLN A 129 -15.75 -21.38 37.64
N TYR A 130 -15.76 -21.40 38.96
CA TYR A 130 -14.94 -22.27 39.81
C TYR A 130 -15.21 -23.75 39.53
N LEU A 131 -16.49 -24.15 39.42
CA LEU A 131 -16.89 -25.53 39.06
C LEU A 131 -16.45 -25.91 37.63
N ARG A 132 -16.39 -24.94 36.71
CA ARG A 132 -15.85 -25.17 35.35
C ARG A 132 -14.32 -25.32 35.36
N THR A 133 -13.59 -24.52 36.14
CA THR A 133 -12.12 -24.63 36.27
C THR A 133 -11.68 -25.81 37.14
N SER A 134 -12.51 -26.29 38.07
CA SER A 134 -12.23 -27.50 38.85
C SER A 134 -12.64 -28.78 38.12
N ARG A 135 -13.66 -28.78 37.25
CA ARG A 135 -13.94 -29.92 36.36
C ARG A 135 -12.86 -30.18 35.30
N SER A 136 -12.01 -29.21 34.99
CA SER A 136 -10.83 -29.44 34.12
C SER A 136 -9.59 -29.96 34.87
N ARG A 137 -9.68 -30.18 36.19
CA ARG A 137 -8.64 -30.83 37.02
C ARG A 137 -9.27 -31.89 37.92
N CYS A 138 -9.28 -33.16 37.51
CA CYS A 138 -9.45 -34.28 38.46
C CYS A 138 -8.23 -34.28 39.42
N GLU A 139 -8.32 -34.49 40.73
CA GLU A 139 -8.96 -35.58 41.51
C GLU A 139 -9.74 -35.07 42.76
N PRO A 140 -10.63 -35.90 43.34
CA PRO A 140 -11.45 -35.53 44.49
C PRO A 140 -10.78 -35.90 45.82
N THR A 141 -10.26 -34.92 46.55
CA THR A 141 -9.99 -35.10 47.99
C THR A 141 -10.33 -33.87 48.78
N SER A 142 -11.37 -34.04 49.60
CA SER A 142 -11.64 -33.39 50.88
C SER A 142 -11.05 -31.99 51.11
N LEU A 143 -11.92 -30.98 51.01
CA LEU A 143 -12.13 -29.93 52.02
C LEU A 143 -13.07 -28.90 51.39
N VAL A 144 -14.36 -29.24 51.36
CA VAL A 144 -15.42 -28.23 51.22
C VAL A 144 -15.41 -27.45 52.54
N PRO A 145 -15.17 -26.13 52.57
CA PRO A 145 -15.36 -25.36 53.79
C PRO A 145 -16.84 -25.45 54.18
N ASN A 146 -17.10 -25.98 55.37
CA ASN A 146 -18.44 -26.29 55.92
C ASN A 146 -19.36 -25.08 56.14
N ASP A 147 -19.02 -23.89 55.63
CA ASP A 147 -19.75 -22.65 55.92
C ASP A 147 -20.57 -22.10 54.73
N ILE A 148 -20.73 -22.86 53.65
CA ILE A 148 -21.70 -22.52 52.59
C ILE A 148 -23.02 -23.24 52.89
N GLN A 149 -23.85 -22.63 53.75
CA GLN A 149 -25.26 -23.01 53.82
C GLN A 149 -25.91 -22.74 52.45
N ILE A 150 -26.11 -23.83 51.70
CA ILE A 150 -26.84 -23.83 50.43
C ILE A 150 -28.31 -23.52 50.74
N TYR A 151 -28.74 -22.27 50.57
CA TYR A 151 -30.15 -21.96 50.44
C TYR A 151 -30.62 -22.38 49.05
N SER A 152 -30.90 -23.67 48.87
CA SER A 152 -31.64 -24.18 47.71
C SER A 152 -33.14 -23.93 47.91
N SER A 153 -33.55 -22.67 47.86
CA SER A 153 -34.97 -22.30 47.78
C SER A 153 -35.31 -21.99 46.32
N ARG A 154 -35.82 -23.00 45.60
CA ARG A 154 -36.53 -22.80 44.32
C ARG A 154 -37.85 -22.08 44.59
N ARG A 155 -37.83 -20.76 44.73
CA ARG A 155 -39.02 -19.92 44.52
C ARG A 155 -38.58 -18.65 43.83
N ASN A 156 -39.09 -18.44 42.62
CA ASN A 156 -38.91 -17.20 41.87
C ASN A 156 -39.88 -16.16 42.47
N THR A 157 -39.58 -15.69 43.68
CA THR A 157 -40.29 -14.55 44.26
C THR A 157 -39.66 -13.28 43.69
N HIS A 158 -40.48 -12.37 43.17
CA HIS A 158 -40.02 -11.06 42.67
C HIS A 158 -39.25 -10.22 43.71
N HIS A 159 -39.22 -10.66 44.98
CA HIS A 159 -38.53 -10.05 46.10
C HIS A 159 -37.41 -10.98 46.63
N PRO A 160 -36.16 -10.49 46.84
CA PRO A 160 -35.09 -11.29 47.43
C PRO A 160 -35.45 -11.79 48.83
N ASP A 161 -35.24 -13.09 49.12
CA ASP A 161 -35.61 -13.72 50.39
C ASP A 161 -35.00 -13.05 51.64
N ILE A 162 -33.84 -12.40 51.49
CA ILE A 162 -33.14 -11.72 52.59
C ILE A 162 -33.84 -10.42 53.05
N MET A 163 -34.78 -9.89 52.25
CA MET A 163 -35.55 -8.70 52.59
C MET A 163 -36.76 -8.98 53.50
N GLN A 164 -37.06 -10.26 53.75
CA GLN A 164 -38.15 -10.66 54.64
C GLN A 164 -37.84 -10.21 56.09
N PRO A 165 -38.85 -9.75 56.87
CA PRO A 165 -38.65 -9.33 58.26
C PRO A 165 -37.98 -10.39 59.15
N ALA A 166 -38.22 -11.68 58.87
CA ALA A 166 -37.63 -12.80 59.61
C ALA A 166 -36.10 -12.91 59.45
N ARG A 167 -35.54 -12.45 58.33
CA ARG A 167 -34.09 -12.53 58.00
C ARG A 167 -33.37 -11.19 58.12
N GLN A 168 -33.96 -10.26 58.86
CA GLN A 168 -33.44 -8.90 59.02
C GLN A 168 -31.98 -8.88 59.55
N ALA A 169 -31.59 -9.83 60.40
CA ALA A 169 -30.21 -9.93 60.91
C ALA A 169 -29.18 -10.21 59.81
N GLU A 170 -29.52 -11.05 58.83
CA GLU A 170 -28.64 -11.40 57.70
C GLU A 170 -28.47 -10.20 56.76
N LEU A 171 -29.57 -9.49 56.45
CA LEU A 171 -29.54 -8.27 55.65
C LEU A 171 -28.65 -7.20 56.29
N ILE A 172 -28.77 -7.00 57.60
CA ILE A 172 -27.91 -6.05 58.34
C ILE A 172 -26.44 -6.44 58.20
N ASN A 173 -26.10 -7.71 58.39
CA ASN A 173 -24.71 -8.18 58.27
C ASN A 173 -24.17 -7.99 56.84
N TRP A 174 -24.99 -8.32 55.83
CA TRP A 174 -24.65 -8.13 54.42
C TRP A 174 -24.39 -6.65 54.08
N LEU A 175 -25.28 -5.76 54.52
CA LEU A 175 -25.13 -4.31 54.34
C LEU A 175 -23.92 -3.75 55.08
N THR A 176 -23.68 -4.18 56.32
CA THR A 176 -22.55 -3.68 57.12
C THR A 176 -21.19 -3.98 56.45
N ARG A 177 -21.10 -5.09 55.71
CA ARG A 177 -19.88 -5.45 54.96
C ARG A 177 -19.67 -4.64 53.68
N ARG A 178 -20.73 -4.02 53.15
CA ARG A 178 -20.75 -3.35 51.84
C ARG A 178 -20.98 -1.84 51.92
N VAL A 179 -21.13 -1.32 53.14
CA VAL A 179 -21.07 0.11 53.45
C VAL A 179 -19.64 0.42 53.85
N GLN A 180 -19.01 1.39 53.20
CA GLN A 180 -17.62 1.77 53.46
C GLN A 180 -17.49 3.29 53.53
N ILE A 181 -16.48 3.76 54.26
CA ILE A 181 -16.05 5.15 54.20
C ILE A 181 -14.93 5.23 53.18
N ASP A 182 -14.95 6.26 52.35
CA ASP A 182 -13.97 6.53 51.30
C ASP A 182 -13.66 8.03 51.24
N ARG A 183 -12.53 8.40 50.64
CA ARG A 183 -12.21 9.79 50.33
C ARG A 183 -12.63 10.09 48.90
N HIS A 184 -13.47 11.10 48.70
CA HIS A 184 -13.91 11.47 47.36
C HIS A 184 -12.70 11.84 46.48
N PRO A 185 -12.56 11.26 45.27
CA PRO A 185 -11.33 11.36 44.49
C PRO A 185 -10.99 12.77 44.01
N LYS A 186 -11.96 13.69 43.94
CA LYS A 186 -11.74 15.09 43.49
C LYS A 186 -11.60 16.07 44.65
N THR A 187 -12.40 15.91 45.70
CA THR A 187 -12.52 16.88 46.81
C THR A 187 -11.72 16.45 48.05
N GLY A 188 -11.33 15.18 48.15
CA GLY A 188 -10.59 14.63 49.29
C GLY A 188 -11.42 14.49 50.56
N LEU A 189 -12.68 14.93 50.56
CA LEU A 189 -13.60 14.85 51.70
C LEU A 189 -14.00 13.40 51.97
N LEU A 190 -14.16 13.09 53.26
CA LEU A 190 -14.69 11.79 53.69
C LEU A 190 -16.16 11.69 53.28
N ARG A 191 -16.53 10.54 52.71
CA ARG A 191 -17.91 10.21 52.38
C ARG A 191 -18.22 8.78 52.79
N LEU A 192 -19.49 8.52 53.06
CA LEU A 192 -20.02 7.17 53.23
C LEU A 192 -20.54 6.72 51.86
N ILE A 193 -20.05 5.60 51.35
CA ILE A 193 -20.40 5.09 50.02
C ILE A 193 -20.79 3.61 50.09
N LEU A 194 -21.71 3.20 49.22
CA LEU A 194 -22.08 1.80 49.06
C LEU A 194 -21.14 1.13 48.06
N GLN A 195 -20.79 -0.13 48.28
CA GLN A 195 -19.82 -0.83 47.43
C GLN A 195 -20.22 -0.84 45.95
N CYS A 196 -21.51 -0.97 45.61
CA CYS A 196 -21.98 -0.88 44.22
C CYS A 196 -21.63 0.46 43.56
N GLU A 197 -21.88 1.56 44.25
CA GLU A 197 -21.57 2.92 43.76
C GLU A 197 -20.06 3.10 43.56
N ALA A 198 -19.26 2.59 44.51
CA ALA A 198 -17.81 2.64 44.42
C ALA A 198 -17.25 1.79 43.26
N GLU A 199 -17.85 0.64 42.99
CA GLU A 199 -17.49 -0.23 41.86
C GLU A 199 -17.83 0.40 40.52
N ASP A 200 -18.99 1.05 40.41
CA ASP A 200 -19.40 1.73 39.18
C ASP A 200 -18.50 2.93 38.87
N GLU A 201 -18.16 3.77 39.85
CA GLU A 201 -17.19 4.85 39.67
C GLU A 201 -15.80 4.33 39.24
N LYS A 202 -15.40 3.15 39.74
CA LYS A 202 -14.15 2.50 39.33
C LYS A 202 -14.23 2.02 37.88
N ARG A 203 -15.35 1.39 37.47
CA ARG A 203 -15.60 0.94 36.10
C ARG A 203 -15.58 2.11 35.12
N GLU A 204 -16.24 3.22 35.45
CA GLU A 204 -16.25 4.42 34.61
C GLU A 204 -14.85 5.01 34.45
N ARG A 205 -14.05 5.10 35.52
CA ARG A 205 -12.66 5.58 35.44
C ARG A 205 -11.79 4.70 34.54
N ILE A 206 -11.91 3.38 34.68
CA ILE A 206 -11.18 2.43 33.83
C ILE A 206 -11.63 2.57 32.38
N ALA A 207 -12.95 2.63 32.13
CA ALA A 207 -13.49 2.80 30.79
C ALA A 207 -13.02 4.10 30.14
N ALA A 208 -13.03 5.22 30.87
CA ALA A 208 -12.53 6.51 30.40
C ALA A 208 -11.04 6.46 30.05
N THR A 209 -10.24 5.77 30.86
CA THR A 209 -8.81 5.55 30.62
C THR A 209 -8.59 4.76 29.33
N ILE A 210 -9.28 3.64 29.16
CA ILE A 210 -9.21 2.80 27.95
C ILE A 210 -9.65 3.60 26.72
N GLN A 211 -10.77 4.32 26.81
CA GLN A 211 -11.28 5.16 25.73
C GLN A 211 -10.26 6.25 25.35
N SER A 212 -9.60 6.88 26.32
CA SER A 212 -8.57 7.89 26.06
C SER A 212 -7.36 7.31 25.31
N ILE A 213 -6.92 6.12 25.70
CA ILE A 213 -5.80 5.41 25.05
C ILE A 213 -6.18 5.06 23.62
N TRP A 214 -7.39 4.54 23.42
CA TRP A 214 -7.89 4.19 22.10
C TRP A 214 -8.02 5.42 21.19
N ARG A 215 -8.63 6.51 21.68
CA ARG A 215 -8.76 7.77 20.91
C ARG A 215 -7.39 8.33 20.53
N LYS A 216 -6.41 8.27 21.43
CA LYS A 216 -5.02 8.69 21.16
C LYS A 216 -4.37 7.83 20.08
N ARG A 217 -4.58 6.51 20.10
CA ARG A 217 -4.09 5.59 19.06
C ARG A 217 -4.76 5.88 17.72
N ASP A 218 -6.08 6.02 17.69
CA ASP A 218 -6.86 6.31 16.48
C ASP A 218 -6.47 7.65 15.85
N ALA A 219 -6.33 8.71 16.65
CA ALA A 219 -5.88 10.01 16.17
C ALA A 219 -4.47 9.96 15.54
N ARG A 220 -3.54 9.21 16.15
CA ARG A 220 -2.20 8.98 15.59
C ARG A 220 -2.26 8.22 14.26
N GLN A 221 -3.08 7.18 14.18
CA GLN A 221 -3.24 6.41 12.94
C GLN A 221 -3.84 7.28 11.83
N LYS A 222 -4.84 8.10 12.14
CA LYS A 222 -5.45 9.05 11.21
C LYS A 222 -4.43 10.08 10.71
N ALA A 223 -3.63 10.66 11.62
CA ALA A 223 -2.57 11.58 11.26
C ALA A 223 -1.52 10.93 10.36
N LYS A 224 -1.09 9.70 10.68
CA LYS A 224 -0.14 8.93 9.87
C LYS A 224 -0.70 8.66 8.46
N ASN A 225 -1.94 8.19 8.36
CA ASN A 225 -2.61 7.96 7.08
C ASN A 225 -2.75 9.26 6.26
N ALA A 226 -2.94 10.41 6.92
CA ALA A 226 -2.98 11.70 6.24
C ALA A 226 -1.61 12.07 5.65
N VAL A 227 -0.50 11.75 6.32
CA VAL A 227 0.87 11.96 5.81
C VAL A 227 1.15 11.09 4.59
N HIS A 228 0.80 9.80 4.63
CA HIS A 228 0.95 8.90 3.47
C HIS A 228 0.18 9.40 2.22
N ARG A 229 -0.91 10.15 2.40
CA ARG A 229 -1.68 10.73 1.28
C ARG A 229 -1.16 12.08 0.80
N GLN A 230 -0.41 12.79 1.62
CA GLN A 230 0.05 14.15 1.32
C GLN A 230 1.49 14.19 0.81
N PHE A 231 2.30 13.21 1.19
CA PHE A 231 3.71 13.16 0.84
C PHE A 231 4.01 11.91 0.02
N GLU A 232 4.91 12.10 -0.93
CA GLU A 232 5.52 11.03 -1.71
C GLU A 232 7.05 11.08 -1.53
N LYS A 233 7.68 9.92 -1.59
CA LYS A 233 9.13 9.77 -1.52
C LYS A 233 9.69 9.82 -2.94
N ILE A 234 10.68 10.67 -3.19
CA ILE A 234 11.33 10.86 -4.50
C ILE A 234 12.84 10.76 -4.31
N TYR A 235 13.55 10.21 -5.30
CA TYR A 235 15.00 10.19 -5.29
C TYR A 235 15.58 11.50 -5.83
N ASP A 236 16.35 12.20 -5.00
CA ASP A 236 17.09 13.39 -5.42
C ASP A 236 18.49 12.98 -5.93
N ARG A 237 18.72 13.20 -7.22
CA ARG A 237 19.96 12.83 -7.90
C ARG A 237 21.15 13.72 -7.51
N GLU A 238 20.92 14.99 -7.19
CA GLU A 238 22.00 15.93 -6.83
C GLU A 238 22.64 15.53 -5.50
N LYS A 239 21.80 15.19 -4.54
CA LYS A 239 22.21 14.80 -3.18
C LYS A 239 22.40 13.30 -3.02
N ARG A 240 21.98 12.50 -4.00
CA ARG A 240 22.00 11.02 -3.97
C ARG A 240 21.25 10.45 -2.76
N THR A 241 20.13 11.08 -2.40
CA THR A 241 19.33 10.74 -1.22
C THR A 241 17.85 10.88 -1.52
N HIS A 242 17.00 10.11 -0.83
CA HIS A 242 15.55 10.29 -0.92
C HIS A 242 15.10 11.60 -0.25
N CYS A 243 14.17 12.29 -0.88
CA CYS A 243 13.47 13.43 -0.35
C CYS A 243 11.96 13.14 -0.30
N TYR A 244 11.24 13.87 0.55
CA TYR A 244 9.80 13.80 0.69
C TYR A 244 9.21 15.04 0.03
N VAL A 245 8.29 14.86 -0.91
CA VAL A 245 7.65 15.94 -1.64
C VAL A 245 6.17 15.95 -1.30
N ASN A 246 5.66 17.13 -0.95
CA ASN A 246 4.23 17.31 -0.75
C ASN A 246 3.51 17.36 -2.09
N VAL A 247 2.55 16.45 -2.31
CA VAL A 247 1.83 16.30 -3.58
C VAL A 247 1.03 17.56 -3.96
N LYS A 248 0.54 18.33 -2.97
CA LYS A 248 -0.30 19.51 -3.22
C LYS A 248 0.50 20.77 -3.48
N THR A 249 1.58 20.98 -2.74
CA THR A 249 2.37 22.22 -2.81
C THR A 249 3.63 22.08 -3.65
N GLY A 250 4.05 20.86 -3.95
CA GLY A 250 5.35 20.57 -4.58
C GLY A 250 6.55 20.85 -3.65
N ALA A 251 6.32 21.23 -2.40
CA ALA A 251 7.39 21.56 -1.46
C ALA A 251 8.21 20.33 -1.11
N ARG A 252 9.54 20.44 -1.22
CA ARG A 252 10.49 19.36 -0.96
C ARG A 252 11.10 19.50 0.43
N GLN A 253 11.18 18.39 1.16
CA GLN A 253 11.90 18.30 2.43
C GLN A 253 12.78 17.06 2.43
N HIS A 254 13.97 17.17 3.02
CA HIS A 254 14.91 16.03 3.13
C HIS A 254 14.75 15.26 4.43
N SER A 255 14.12 15.87 5.45
CA SER A 255 13.82 15.22 6.71
C SER A 255 12.52 14.43 6.61
N LYS A 256 12.51 13.25 7.25
CA LYS A 256 11.32 12.41 7.37
C LYS A 256 10.23 13.15 8.17
N PRO A 257 8.96 13.19 7.69
CA PRO A 257 7.85 13.73 8.46
C PRO A 257 7.76 13.10 9.85
N THR A 258 7.73 13.92 10.90
CA THR A 258 7.74 13.46 12.30
C THR A 258 6.56 12.55 12.64
N LEU A 259 5.41 12.77 12.02
CA LEU A 259 4.17 12.00 12.21
C LEU A 259 4.22 10.55 11.69
N LEU A 260 5.20 10.19 10.86
CA LEU A 260 5.39 8.81 10.39
C LEU A 260 5.97 7.90 11.50
N GLY A 261 6.70 8.48 12.46
CA GLY A 261 7.34 7.73 13.54
C GLY A 261 8.39 6.72 13.01
N PRO A 262 8.32 5.43 13.41
CA PRO A 262 9.27 4.42 12.96
C PRO A 262 9.06 4.01 11.49
N ASP A 263 7.83 4.00 11.00
CA ASP A 263 7.49 3.54 9.65
C ASP A 263 7.86 4.58 8.59
N ASP A 264 8.12 4.18 7.35
CA ASP A 264 8.47 5.08 6.24
C ASP A 264 7.40 5.09 5.13
N LEU A 265 7.51 6.03 4.19
CA LEU A 265 6.74 5.99 2.95
C LEU A 265 7.28 4.92 2.01
N ASP A 266 6.39 4.41 1.15
CA ASP A 266 6.76 3.47 0.10
C ASP A 266 7.79 4.10 -0.86
N ASP A 267 8.70 3.27 -1.35
CA ASP A 267 9.68 3.72 -2.33
C ASP A 267 8.99 4.10 -3.65
N PRO A 268 9.47 5.15 -4.34
CA PRO A 268 8.89 5.58 -5.61
C PRO A 268 8.91 4.46 -6.64
N LYS A 269 7.83 4.35 -7.41
CA LYS A 269 7.78 3.46 -8.57
C LYS A 269 8.73 3.97 -9.65
N ASP A 270 9.41 3.03 -10.31
CA ASP A 270 10.29 3.31 -11.46
C ASP A 270 9.48 3.51 -12.74
N GLU A 271 8.65 4.55 -12.74
CA GLU A 271 7.75 4.91 -13.83
C GLU A 271 7.97 6.39 -14.19
N TRP A 272 8.06 6.68 -15.49
CA TRP A 272 8.15 8.06 -15.98
C TRP A 272 6.79 8.74 -15.88
N GLN A 273 6.76 9.90 -15.23
CA GLN A 273 5.57 10.71 -15.04
C GLN A 273 5.67 12.00 -15.85
N MET A 274 4.58 12.38 -16.49
CA MET A 274 4.46 13.64 -17.23
C MET A 274 4.13 14.76 -16.24
N ILE A 275 4.92 15.83 -16.29
CA ILE A 275 4.76 17.03 -15.46
C ILE A 275 4.52 18.21 -16.39
N GLU A 276 3.38 18.88 -16.19
CA GLU A 276 3.07 20.14 -16.83
C GLU A 276 3.39 21.29 -15.86
N GLN A 277 4.39 22.10 -16.22
CA GLN A 277 4.76 23.27 -15.43
C GLN A 277 4.31 24.53 -16.18
N TYR A 278 3.39 25.28 -15.55
CA TYR A 278 2.99 26.60 -16.03
C TYR A 278 4.00 27.65 -15.57
N ASP A 279 4.59 28.39 -16.51
CA ASP A 279 5.48 29.50 -16.21
C ASP A 279 4.71 30.83 -16.34
N GLU A 280 4.41 31.45 -15.19
CA GLU A 280 3.68 32.72 -15.09
C GLU A 280 4.37 33.87 -15.85
N LYS A 281 5.70 33.82 -16.02
CA LYS A 281 6.46 34.89 -16.68
C LYS A 281 6.37 34.82 -18.20
N THR A 282 6.32 33.62 -18.76
CA THR A 282 6.27 33.41 -20.21
C THR A 282 4.86 33.13 -20.71
N GLY A 283 3.91 32.84 -19.81
CA GLY A 283 2.53 32.51 -20.13
C GLY A 283 2.37 31.18 -20.87
N ARG A 284 3.40 30.32 -20.85
CA ARG A 284 3.44 29.03 -21.55
C ARG A 284 3.56 27.90 -20.54
N SER A 285 2.86 26.79 -20.80
CA SER A 285 3.13 25.54 -20.11
C SER A 285 4.24 24.77 -20.83
N VAL A 286 5.20 24.28 -20.06
CA VAL A 286 6.25 23.38 -20.53
C VAL A 286 5.94 22.00 -20.00
N ILE A 287 5.84 21.03 -20.91
CA ILE A 287 5.66 19.63 -20.58
C ILE A 287 7.04 18.98 -20.56
N PHE A 288 7.35 18.29 -19.47
CA PHE A 288 8.53 17.45 -19.37
C PHE A 288 8.20 16.17 -18.59
N TYR A 289 9.07 15.19 -18.67
CA TYR A 289 8.92 13.91 -18.00
C TYR A 289 9.96 13.78 -16.90
N SER A 290 9.56 13.22 -15.77
CA SER A 290 10.43 12.95 -14.62
C SER A 290 10.20 11.54 -14.12
N ASN A 291 11.26 10.84 -13.76
CA ASN A 291 11.19 9.54 -13.10
C ASN A 291 11.52 9.74 -11.61
N PRO A 292 10.52 9.58 -10.71
CA PRO A 292 10.73 9.80 -9.27
C PRO A 292 11.68 8.81 -8.60
N ALA A 293 11.85 7.60 -9.13
CA ALA A 293 12.74 6.58 -8.56
C ALA A 293 14.21 6.84 -8.89
N THR A 294 14.49 7.36 -10.08
CA THR A 294 15.87 7.63 -10.53
C THR A 294 16.27 9.10 -10.42
N GLY A 295 15.30 10.00 -10.25
CA GLY A 295 15.51 11.45 -10.27
C GLY A 295 15.92 11.99 -11.65
N GLN A 296 15.67 11.24 -12.73
CA GLN A 296 15.99 11.65 -14.09
C GLN A 296 14.86 12.48 -14.70
N THR A 297 15.22 13.43 -15.57
CA THR A 297 14.28 14.26 -16.33
C THR A 297 14.56 14.18 -17.83
N SER A 298 13.52 14.30 -18.64
CA SER A 298 13.58 14.28 -20.10
C SER A 298 12.56 15.26 -20.69
N TRP A 299 12.92 15.90 -21.79
CA TRP A 299 12.02 16.78 -22.56
C TRP A 299 11.52 16.13 -23.85
N PHE A 300 11.88 14.87 -24.10
CA PHE A 300 11.36 14.13 -25.23
C PHE A 300 9.92 13.71 -24.96
N SER A 301 9.04 13.94 -25.93
CA SER A 301 7.73 13.28 -25.92
C SER A 301 7.91 11.76 -26.01
N GLU A 302 6.90 11.02 -25.58
CA GLU A 302 6.89 9.56 -25.71
C GLU A 302 7.10 9.13 -27.18
N GLU A 303 6.50 9.85 -28.13
CA GLU A 303 6.66 9.61 -29.56
C GLU A 303 8.08 9.91 -30.06
N ASP A 304 8.71 11.00 -29.59
CA ASP A 304 10.09 11.32 -29.94
C ASP A 304 11.05 10.27 -29.41
N ALA A 305 10.88 9.87 -28.15
CA ALA A 305 11.67 8.80 -27.53
C ALA A 305 11.49 7.46 -28.28
N ALA A 306 10.25 7.10 -28.61
CA ALA A 306 9.95 5.92 -29.41
C ALA A 306 10.62 5.99 -30.79
N ARG A 307 10.55 7.14 -31.47
CA ARG A 307 11.23 7.37 -32.76
C ARG A 307 12.74 7.23 -32.64
N MET A 308 13.36 7.71 -31.55
CA MET A 308 14.80 7.56 -31.32
C MET A 308 15.19 6.09 -31.14
N VAL A 309 14.45 5.34 -30.33
CA VAL A 309 14.70 3.90 -30.11
C VAL A 309 14.48 3.11 -31.39
N GLN A 310 13.38 3.36 -32.11
CA GLN A 310 13.09 2.72 -33.39
C GLN A 310 14.16 3.04 -34.44
N ARG A 311 14.61 4.29 -34.53
CA ARG A 311 15.72 4.68 -35.42
C ARG A 311 16.96 3.89 -35.07
N ARG A 312 17.34 3.83 -33.79
CA ARG A 312 18.53 3.09 -33.35
C ARG A 312 18.43 1.60 -33.62
N PHE A 313 17.25 1.01 -33.41
CA PHE A 313 16.98 -0.38 -33.72
C PHE A 313 17.11 -0.67 -35.23
N ARG A 314 16.52 0.16 -36.08
CA ARG A 314 16.62 0.06 -37.54
C ARG A 314 18.07 0.24 -38.01
N GLU A 315 18.82 1.18 -37.43
CA GLU A 315 20.25 1.35 -37.68
C GLU A 315 21.03 0.08 -37.32
N CYS A 316 20.79 -0.51 -36.15
CA CYS A 316 21.43 -1.75 -35.73
C CYS A 316 21.14 -2.91 -36.68
N GLN A 317 19.87 -3.11 -37.05
CA GLN A 317 19.48 -4.15 -38.02
C GLN A 317 20.13 -3.95 -39.39
N THR A 318 20.16 -2.71 -39.86
CA THR A 318 20.75 -2.36 -41.17
C THR A 318 22.26 -2.56 -41.14
N ARG A 319 22.93 -2.12 -40.06
CA ARG A 319 24.36 -2.30 -39.84
C ARG A 319 24.75 -3.77 -39.72
N GLU A 320 23.91 -4.62 -39.16
CA GLU A 320 24.19 -6.06 -39.08
C GLU A 320 24.28 -6.71 -40.48
N VAL A 321 23.41 -6.30 -41.41
CA VAL A 321 23.44 -6.81 -42.79
C VAL A 321 24.58 -6.18 -43.58
N ILE A 322 24.59 -4.85 -43.59
CA ILE A 322 25.47 -4.06 -44.45
C ILE A 322 26.90 -4.02 -43.89
N GLY A 323 27.07 -4.20 -42.58
CA GLY A 323 28.34 -4.18 -41.83
C GLY A 323 29.06 -2.85 -41.83
N SER A 324 28.38 -1.80 -42.27
CA SER A 324 28.80 -0.41 -42.11
C SER A 324 27.57 0.44 -41.82
N THR A 325 27.78 1.65 -41.29
CA THR A 325 26.73 2.66 -41.25
C THR A 325 26.35 3.04 -42.68
N LEU A 326 25.05 3.22 -42.92
CA LEU A 326 24.55 3.66 -44.22
C LEU A 326 24.94 5.14 -44.40
N ASP A 327 25.80 5.42 -45.39
CA ASP A 327 26.18 6.78 -45.76
C ASP A 327 25.33 7.23 -46.96
N PHE A 328 24.61 8.34 -46.79
CA PHE A 328 23.75 8.90 -47.83
C PHE A 328 24.53 9.24 -49.11
N SER A 329 25.79 9.69 -48.98
CA SER A 329 26.65 9.96 -50.14
C SER A 329 26.93 8.70 -50.98
N ARG A 330 27.15 7.56 -50.32
CA ARG A 330 27.35 6.28 -51.02
C ARG A 330 26.07 5.81 -51.70
N VAL A 331 24.92 6.00 -51.07
CA VAL A 331 23.60 5.68 -51.65
C VAL A 331 23.35 6.50 -52.93
N VAL A 332 23.55 7.81 -52.88
CA VAL A 332 23.34 8.68 -54.06
C VAL A 332 24.27 8.28 -55.21
N ARG A 333 25.56 8.01 -54.92
CA ARG A 333 26.53 7.53 -55.92
C ARG A 333 26.11 6.21 -56.55
N ALA A 334 25.64 5.25 -55.75
CA ALA A 334 25.12 3.97 -56.25
C ALA A 334 23.94 4.17 -57.21
N VAL A 335 22.93 4.94 -56.80
CA VAL A 335 21.72 5.21 -57.62
C VAL A 335 22.07 5.92 -58.93
N GLN A 336 22.94 6.92 -58.89
CA GLN A 336 23.40 7.62 -60.10
C GLN A 336 24.16 6.68 -61.04
N PHE A 337 25.05 5.84 -60.49
CA PHE A 337 25.83 4.89 -61.28
C PHE A 337 24.94 3.86 -61.99
N ILE A 338 23.90 3.37 -61.31
CA ILE A 338 22.94 2.42 -61.87
C ILE A 338 22.17 3.04 -63.04
N ARG A 339 21.61 4.24 -62.85
CA ARG A 339 20.89 4.95 -63.93
C ARG A 339 21.77 5.15 -65.15
N LYS A 340 23.00 5.63 -64.93
CA LYS A 340 23.98 5.84 -66.00
C LYS A 340 24.39 4.54 -66.69
N THR A 341 24.40 3.42 -65.96
CA THR A 341 24.69 2.10 -66.54
C THR A 341 23.61 1.67 -67.54
N GLU A 342 22.34 1.87 -67.22
CA GLU A 342 21.23 1.60 -68.16
C GLU A 342 21.31 2.48 -69.40
N GLU A 343 21.53 3.78 -69.23
CA GLU A 343 21.65 4.75 -70.33
C GLU A 343 22.82 4.39 -71.26
N ASN A 344 24.00 4.14 -70.68
CA ASN A 344 25.19 3.78 -71.45
C ASN A 344 25.02 2.48 -72.24
N PHE A 345 24.32 1.49 -71.67
CA PHE A 345 24.03 0.25 -72.36
C PHE A 345 23.05 0.47 -73.52
N ARG A 346 22.02 1.31 -73.34
CA ARG A 346 21.09 1.69 -74.43
C ARG A 346 21.81 2.39 -75.58
N ILE A 347 22.76 3.27 -75.28
CA ILE A 347 23.51 4.03 -76.30
C ILE A 347 24.46 3.12 -77.08
N CYS A 348 25.28 2.33 -76.39
CA CYS A 348 26.28 1.46 -77.03
C CYS A 348 26.33 0.06 -76.38
N PRO A 349 25.46 -0.88 -76.80
CA PRO A 349 25.45 -2.24 -76.27
C PRO A 349 26.68 -3.08 -76.65
N SER A 350 27.47 -2.67 -77.64
CA SER A 350 28.62 -3.42 -78.15
C SER A 350 29.89 -3.27 -77.28
N LYS A 351 30.00 -2.16 -76.54
CA LYS A 351 31.17 -1.81 -75.72
C LYS A 351 31.27 -2.70 -74.49
N LEU A 352 32.42 -3.35 -74.30
CA LEU A 352 32.63 -4.35 -73.23
C LEU A 352 32.29 -3.81 -71.83
N SER A 353 32.70 -2.59 -71.49
CA SER A 353 32.42 -2.01 -70.17
C SER A 353 30.93 -1.81 -69.91
N HIS A 354 30.15 -1.41 -70.93
CA HIS A 354 28.71 -1.25 -70.82
C HIS A 354 28.03 -2.62 -70.69
N GLN A 355 28.49 -3.61 -71.46
CA GLN A 355 28.01 -4.98 -71.35
C GLN A 355 28.22 -5.57 -69.96
N VAL A 356 29.41 -5.40 -69.39
CA VAL A 356 29.76 -5.94 -68.06
C VAL A 356 28.99 -5.24 -66.95
N ASN A 357 28.90 -3.91 -66.99
CA ASN A 357 28.14 -3.15 -65.99
C ASN A 357 26.63 -3.46 -66.07
N PHE A 358 26.09 -3.62 -67.27
CA PHE A 358 24.70 -4.02 -67.44
C PHE A 358 24.47 -5.48 -67.03
N ALA A 359 25.42 -6.39 -67.29
CA ALA A 359 25.35 -7.77 -66.76
C ALA A 359 25.31 -7.80 -65.22
N LEU A 360 26.12 -6.96 -64.57
CA LEU A 360 26.12 -6.78 -63.11
C LEU A 360 24.81 -6.20 -62.58
N LEU A 361 24.22 -5.25 -63.32
CA LEU A 361 22.89 -4.71 -63.00
C LEU A 361 21.81 -5.82 -63.04
N CYS A 362 21.79 -6.60 -64.13
CA CYS A 362 20.87 -7.72 -64.29
C CYS A 362 21.08 -8.81 -63.23
N HIS A 363 22.33 -9.10 -62.87
CA HIS A 363 22.69 -10.12 -61.88
C HIS A 363 22.34 -9.71 -60.45
N CYS A 364 22.76 -8.51 -60.03
CA CYS A 364 22.70 -8.11 -58.62
C CYS A 364 21.40 -7.41 -58.22
N ILE A 365 20.79 -6.64 -59.13
CA ILE A 365 19.70 -5.71 -58.80
C ILE A 365 18.38 -6.14 -59.44
N GLN A 366 18.37 -6.41 -60.75
CA GLN A 366 17.14 -6.79 -61.46
C GLN A 366 16.82 -8.30 -61.34
N PHE A 367 17.83 -9.12 -60.99
CA PHE A 367 17.74 -10.58 -60.90
C PHE A 367 17.33 -11.29 -62.21
N GLU A 368 17.65 -10.69 -63.37
CA GLU A 368 17.42 -11.27 -64.69
C GLU A 368 18.58 -12.20 -65.10
N PHE A 369 18.58 -13.42 -64.57
CA PHE A 369 19.72 -14.35 -64.73
C PHE A 369 19.94 -14.83 -66.18
N CYS A 370 18.89 -14.96 -66.99
CA CYS A 370 19.03 -15.36 -68.39
C CYS A 370 19.81 -14.31 -69.20
N GLN A 371 19.49 -13.02 -68.99
CA GLN A 371 20.15 -11.93 -69.68
C GLN A 371 21.59 -11.74 -69.16
N ALA A 372 21.78 -11.76 -67.84
CA ALA A 372 23.11 -11.70 -67.22
C ALA A 372 24.03 -12.82 -67.75
N ARG A 373 23.52 -14.06 -67.87
CA ARG A 373 24.27 -15.22 -68.37
C ARG A 373 24.80 -15.00 -69.78
N ARG A 374 23.95 -14.49 -70.69
CA ARG A 374 24.35 -14.21 -72.07
C ARG A 374 25.46 -13.17 -72.10
N LEU A 375 25.26 -12.06 -71.39
CA LEU A 375 26.21 -10.96 -71.37
C LEU A 375 27.56 -11.35 -70.75
N TYR A 376 27.58 -12.14 -69.67
CA TYR A 376 28.84 -12.61 -69.10
C TYR A 376 29.57 -13.61 -70.01
N LYS A 377 28.84 -14.52 -70.67
CA LYS A 377 29.45 -15.45 -71.64
C LYS A 377 30.08 -14.70 -72.81
N ASP A 378 29.46 -13.61 -73.27
CA ASP A 378 30.01 -12.78 -74.33
C ASP A 378 31.19 -11.93 -73.84
N ALA A 379 31.11 -11.39 -72.62
CA ALA A 379 32.17 -10.61 -72.01
C ALA A 379 33.45 -11.42 -71.78
N ILE A 380 33.33 -12.67 -71.29
CA ILE A 380 34.49 -13.52 -71.02
C ILE A 380 35.15 -14.06 -72.30
N LYS A 381 34.38 -14.22 -73.39
CA LYS A 381 34.93 -14.53 -74.72
C LYS A 381 35.78 -13.37 -75.26
N LYS A 382 35.34 -12.12 -75.03
CA LYS A 382 36.06 -10.91 -75.46
C LYS A 382 37.29 -10.63 -74.63
N SER A 383 37.24 -10.86 -73.32
CA SER A 383 38.35 -10.62 -72.40
C SER A 383 38.36 -11.67 -71.29
N PRO A 384 39.06 -12.80 -71.49
CA PRO A 384 39.05 -13.92 -70.54
C PRO A 384 39.80 -13.60 -69.24
N CYS A 385 40.87 -12.79 -69.30
CA CYS A 385 41.76 -12.53 -68.16
C CYS A 385 41.38 -11.29 -67.33
N HIS A 386 40.24 -10.64 -67.59
CA HIS A 386 39.89 -9.39 -66.89
C HIS A 386 39.39 -9.66 -65.46
N PRO A 387 40.04 -9.15 -64.39
CA PRO A 387 39.72 -9.52 -63.00
C PRO A 387 38.27 -9.25 -62.58
N VAL A 388 37.68 -8.13 -62.98
CA VAL A 388 36.27 -7.80 -62.66
C VAL A 388 35.29 -8.77 -63.32
N ILE A 389 35.55 -9.19 -64.57
CA ILE A 389 34.67 -10.08 -65.32
C ILE A 389 34.76 -11.48 -64.73
N ALA A 390 35.98 -11.96 -64.47
CA ALA A 390 36.22 -13.26 -63.87
C ALA A 390 35.56 -13.39 -62.48
N ARG A 391 35.66 -12.37 -61.61
CA ARG A 391 34.98 -12.34 -60.31
C ARG A 391 33.45 -12.27 -60.43
N ALA A 392 32.93 -11.33 -61.21
CA ALA A 392 31.49 -11.15 -61.38
C ALA A 392 30.84 -12.40 -61.98
N TYR A 393 31.43 -12.96 -63.03
CA TYR A 393 30.95 -14.18 -63.65
C TYR A 393 31.10 -15.40 -62.74
N GLY A 394 32.22 -15.50 -62.00
CA GLY A 394 32.44 -16.53 -60.99
C GLY A 394 31.36 -16.52 -59.91
N LEU A 395 31.02 -15.36 -59.36
CA LEU A 395 29.92 -15.22 -58.39
C LEU A 395 28.56 -15.57 -59.03
N PHE A 396 28.32 -15.14 -60.27
CA PHE A 396 27.08 -15.44 -60.99
C PHE A 396 26.86 -16.93 -61.22
N ILE A 397 27.89 -17.68 -61.66
CA ILE A 397 27.75 -19.13 -61.91
C ILE A 397 27.55 -19.92 -60.61
N LEU A 398 28.11 -19.45 -59.49
CA LEU A 398 27.85 -20.03 -58.18
C LEU A 398 26.41 -19.77 -57.74
N LEU A 399 25.92 -18.54 -57.89
CA LEU A 399 24.53 -18.19 -57.57
C LEU A 399 23.53 -18.99 -58.43
N ALA A 400 23.78 -19.09 -59.74
CA ALA A 400 22.83 -19.69 -60.68
C ALA A 400 22.66 -21.21 -60.54
N CYS A 401 23.51 -21.89 -59.76
CA CYS A 401 23.46 -23.34 -59.54
C CYS A 401 23.35 -24.18 -60.82
N ASP A 402 24.16 -23.82 -61.83
CA ASP A 402 24.23 -24.61 -63.06
C ASP A 402 24.80 -26.02 -62.81
N GLU A 403 24.26 -27.02 -63.52
CA GLU A 403 24.74 -28.40 -63.51
C GLU A 403 25.78 -28.64 -64.63
N PRO A 404 26.80 -29.50 -64.44
CA PRO A 404 27.12 -30.25 -63.22
C PRO A 404 27.87 -29.40 -62.17
N ARG A 405 27.36 -29.39 -60.93
CA ARG A 405 27.79 -28.47 -59.88
C ARG A 405 29.29 -28.50 -59.54
N GLY A 406 29.90 -29.69 -59.47
CA GLY A 406 31.32 -29.85 -59.14
C GLY A 406 32.25 -29.17 -60.15
N LEU A 407 31.93 -29.26 -61.44
CA LEU A 407 32.70 -28.60 -62.50
C LEU A 407 32.50 -27.09 -62.48
N VAL A 408 31.27 -26.62 -62.27
CA VAL A 408 30.96 -25.19 -62.15
C VAL A 408 31.71 -24.56 -60.97
N PHE A 409 31.79 -25.27 -59.85
CA PHE A 409 32.50 -24.80 -58.67
C PHE A 409 34.01 -24.74 -58.88
N ASN A 410 34.62 -25.78 -59.48
CA ASN A 410 36.03 -25.76 -59.85
C ASN A 410 36.35 -24.65 -60.86
N ARG A 411 35.44 -24.42 -61.82
CA ARG A 411 35.55 -23.31 -62.76
C ARG A 411 35.50 -21.96 -62.05
N ALA A 412 34.57 -21.74 -61.12
CA ALA A 412 34.49 -20.51 -60.33
C ALA A 412 35.78 -20.28 -59.52
N ARG A 413 36.29 -21.33 -58.86
CA ARG A 413 37.56 -21.28 -58.12
C ARG A 413 38.74 -20.87 -59.01
N ASN A 414 38.82 -21.41 -60.23
CA ASN A 414 39.87 -21.03 -61.18
C ASN A 414 39.74 -19.57 -61.60
N LEU A 415 38.52 -19.09 -61.91
CA LEU A 415 38.27 -17.69 -62.23
C LEU A 415 38.67 -16.75 -61.09
N PHE A 416 38.40 -17.11 -59.83
CA PHE A 416 38.82 -16.31 -58.68
C PHE A 416 40.34 -16.30 -58.50
N LYS A 417 41.02 -17.44 -58.71
CA LYS A 417 42.48 -17.53 -58.66
C LYS A 417 43.13 -16.64 -59.73
N GLU A 418 42.67 -16.72 -60.97
CA GLU A 418 43.15 -15.88 -62.08
C GLU A 418 42.90 -14.39 -61.81
N ALA A 419 41.70 -14.04 -61.32
CA ALA A 419 41.39 -12.66 -60.97
C ALA A 419 42.26 -12.12 -59.82
N LYS A 420 42.59 -12.97 -58.84
CA LYS A 420 43.46 -12.61 -57.70
C LYS A 420 44.89 -12.34 -58.14
N LEU A 421 45.39 -13.02 -59.19
CA LEU A 421 46.70 -12.73 -59.79
C LEU A 421 46.72 -11.35 -60.46
N GLY A 422 45.62 -10.94 -61.11
CA GLY A 422 45.53 -9.66 -61.82
C GLY A 422 45.12 -8.46 -60.95
N ASP A 423 44.54 -8.67 -59.78
CA ASP A 423 44.11 -7.62 -58.85
C ASP A 423 44.13 -8.12 -57.40
N PRO A 424 45.31 -8.29 -56.78
CA PRO A 424 45.43 -8.89 -55.44
C PRO A 424 44.59 -8.20 -54.37
N ASP A 425 44.49 -6.87 -54.43
CA ASP A 425 43.82 -6.03 -53.44
C ASP A 425 42.31 -5.84 -53.71
N ASN A 426 41.76 -6.48 -54.75
CA ASN A 426 40.38 -6.27 -55.22
C ASN A 426 40.07 -4.79 -55.57
N SER A 427 41.09 -3.98 -55.87
CA SER A 427 40.99 -2.54 -56.10
C SER A 427 40.06 -2.20 -57.28
N MET A 428 40.16 -2.96 -58.37
CA MET A 428 39.33 -2.79 -59.56
C MET A 428 37.90 -3.30 -59.34
N PHE A 429 37.72 -4.25 -58.41
CA PHE A 429 36.42 -4.82 -58.08
C PHE A 429 35.66 -4.02 -57.01
N ARG A 430 36.33 -3.16 -56.24
CA ARG A 430 35.73 -2.37 -55.17
C ARG A 430 34.54 -1.53 -55.63
N ALA A 431 34.66 -0.87 -56.79
CA ALA A 431 33.55 -0.11 -57.35
C ALA A 431 32.34 -1.00 -57.66
N THR A 432 32.56 -2.22 -58.15
CA THR A 432 31.49 -3.20 -58.38
C THR A 432 30.82 -3.63 -57.07
N ILE A 433 31.61 -3.86 -56.01
CA ILE A 433 31.09 -4.18 -54.68
C ILE A 433 30.20 -3.06 -54.15
N ASP A 434 30.68 -1.81 -54.20
CA ASP A 434 29.97 -0.66 -53.64
C ASP A 434 28.67 -0.32 -54.40
N HIS A 435 28.69 -0.32 -55.73
CA HIS A 435 27.56 0.15 -56.54
C HIS A 435 26.53 -0.94 -56.87
N PHE A 436 26.92 -2.23 -56.89
CA PHE A 436 26.02 -3.32 -57.23
C PHE A 436 25.71 -4.23 -56.03
N PHE A 437 26.70 -4.92 -55.47
CA PHE A 437 26.47 -5.92 -54.42
C PHE A 437 25.98 -5.30 -53.11
N HIS A 438 26.62 -4.23 -52.66
CA HIS A 438 26.23 -3.50 -51.46
C HIS A 438 24.86 -2.83 -51.66
N TRP A 439 24.66 -2.15 -52.79
CA TRP A 439 23.38 -1.51 -53.10
C TRP A 439 22.22 -2.50 -53.22
N ALA A 440 22.43 -3.69 -53.79
CA ALA A 440 21.38 -4.71 -53.89
C ALA A 440 20.81 -5.08 -52.51
N VAL A 441 21.66 -5.18 -51.50
CA VAL A 441 21.28 -5.46 -50.12
C VAL A 441 20.67 -4.25 -49.43
N VAL A 442 21.15 -3.04 -49.72
CA VAL A 442 20.57 -1.77 -49.21
C VAL A 442 19.15 -1.57 -49.74
N ALA A 443 18.96 -1.74 -51.04
CA ALA A 443 17.69 -1.55 -51.72
C ALA A 443 16.70 -2.64 -51.34
N ASN A 444 17.16 -3.89 -51.25
CA ASN A 444 16.33 -5.07 -51.02
C ASN A 444 16.88 -5.96 -49.88
N PRO A 445 16.83 -5.51 -48.61
CA PRO A 445 17.45 -6.20 -47.46
C PRO A 445 16.77 -7.52 -47.08
N LYS A 446 15.56 -7.77 -47.63
CA LYS A 446 14.79 -9.00 -47.44
C LYS A 446 14.77 -9.88 -48.69
N HIS A 447 15.50 -9.54 -49.76
CA HIS A 447 15.49 -10.37 -50.96
C HIS A 447 16.52 -11.51 -50.85
N PRO A 448 16.12 -12.78 -50.99
CA PRO A 448 17.01 -13.92 -50.74
C PRO A 448 18.18 -13.98 -51.71
N MET A 449 17.99 -13.60 -52.97
CA MET A 449 19.10 -13.56 -53.94
C MET A 449 20.08 -12.42 -53.68
N ALA A 450 19.62 -11.28 -53.14
CA ALA A 450 20.51 -10.17 -52.79
C ALA A 450 21.44 -10.58 -51.64
N LEU A 451 20.85 -11.21 -50.61
CA LEU A 451 21.58 -11.75 -49.47
C LEU A 451 22.53 -12.88 -49.88
N LEU A 452 22.11 -13.78 -50.78
CA LEU A 452 22.93 -14.85 -51.33
C LEU A 452 24.14 -14.31 -52.11
N ASN A 453 23.92 -13.35 -53.02
CA ASN A 453 24.99 -12.70 -53.77
C ASN A 453 26.03 -12.07 -52.84
N TYR A 454 25.57 -11.41 -51.79
CA TYR A 454 26.44 -10.79 -50.80
C TYR A 454 27.16 -11.84 -49.94
N ALA A 455 26.51 -12.94 -49.57
CA ALA A 455 27.14 -14.05 -48.86
C ALA A 455 28.27 -14.69 -49.68
N LEU A 456 28.03 -14.97 -50.97
CA LEU A 456 29.04 -15.50 -51.88
C LEU A 456 30.22 -14.55 -52.08
N LEU A 457 29.95 -13.25 -52.16
CA LEU A 457 30.99 -12.21 -52.20
C LEU A 457 31.87 -12.26 -50.94
N HIS A 458 31.25 -12.31 -49.75
CA HIS A 458 31.97 -12.38 -48.48
C HIS A 458 32.78 -13.67 -48.33
N GLN A 459 32.25 -14.80 -48.80
CA GLN A 459 32.91 -16.09 -48.70
C GLN A 459 34.11 -16.25 -49.65
N HIS A 460 34.00 -15.80 -50.90
CA HIS A 460 34.99 -16.14 -51.94
C HIS A 460 35.92 -15.00 -52.35
N ILE A 461 35.55 -13.74 -52.10
CA ILE A 461 36.34 -12.57 -52.53
C ILE A 461 36.89 -11.78 -51.35
N LEU A 462 36.08 -11.61 -50.29
CA LEU A 462 36.47 -10.86 -49.08
C LEU A 462 37.00 -11.76 -47.95
N ASP A 463 36.96 -13.08 -48.13
CA ASP A 463 37.44 -14.09 -47.17
C ASP A 463 36.82 -13.96 -45.74
N ASP A 464 35.61 -13.40 -45.61
CA ASP A 464 34.85 -13.26 -44.36
C ASP A 464 33.75 -14.33 -44.24
N ASN A 465 34.18 -15.54 -43.89
CA ASN A 465 33.29 -16.71 -43.76
C ASN A 465 32.26 -16.56 -42.64
N VAL A 466 32.62 -15.89 -41.54
CA VAL A 466 31.71 -15.66 -40.39
C VAL A 466 30.53 -14.83 -40.84
N ARG A 467 30.79 -13.80 -41.63
CA ARG A 467 29.76 -12.93 -42.15
C ARG A 467 28.95 -13.59 -43.26
N ALA A 468 29.60 -14.35 -44.14
CA ALA A 468 28.90 -15.14 -45.14
C ALA A 468 27.87 -16.09 -44.50
N ASP A 469 28.24 -16.82 -43.45
CA ASP A 469 27.33 -17.72 -42.73
C ASP A 469 26.11 -16.98 -42.15
N ARG A 470 26.30 -15.80 -41.55
CA ARG A 470 25.17 -14.96 -41.08
C ARG A 470 24.25 -14.55 -42.22
N LEU A 471 24.81 -14.16 -43.36
CA LEU A 471 24.03 -13.76 -44.54
C LEU A 471 23.27 -14.94 -45.15
N TYR A 472 23.85 -16.14 -45.22
CA TYR A 472 23.17 -17.37 -45.65
C TYR A 472 22.00 -17.70 -44.73
N ARG A 473 22.22 -17.71 -43.40
CA ARG A 473 21.17 -17.97 -42.42
C ARG A 473 20.05 -16.94 -42.52
N ARG A 474 20.39 -15.66 -42.75
CA ARG A 474 19.40 -14.60 -42.96
C ARG A 474 18.61 -14.79 -44.25
N ALA A 475 19.25 -15.20 -45.34
CA ALA A 475 18.56 -15.51 -46.60
C ALA A 475 17.57 -16.67 -46.42
N LEU A 476 17.97 -17.74 -45.72
CA LEU A 476 17.10 -18.86 -45.36
C LEU A 476 15.99 -18.47 -44.38
N ALA A 477 16.24 -17.54 -43.47
CA ALA A 477 15.20 -17.03 -42.57
C ALA A 477 14.12 -16.24 -43.32
N VAL A 478 14.45 -15.60 -44.44
CA VAL A 478 13.46 -14.93 -45.30
C VAL A 478 12.73 -15.94 -46.18
N GLU A 479 13.46 -16.85 -46.83
CA GLU A 479 12.88 -17.89 -47.68
C GLU A 479 13.54 -19.26 -47.42
N PRO A 480 12.96 -20.10 -46.53
CA PRO A 480 13.56 -21.37 -46.14
C PRO A 480 13.62 -22.40 -47.28
N SER A 481 12.69 -22.34 -48.24
CA SER A 481 12.57 -23.27 -49.36
C SER A 481 13.43 -22.90 -50.57
N ASN A 482 14.22 -21.82 -50.49
CA ASN A 482 14.97 -21.34 -51.64
C ASN A 482 16.11 -22.31 -52.01
N LYS A 483 15.93 -23.03 -53.11
CA LYS A 483 16.90 -24.04 -53.60
C LYS A 483 18.29 -23.47 -53.83
N PHE A 484 18.41 -22.27 -54.39
CA PHE A 484 19.71 -21.65 -54.68
C PHE A 484 20.48 -21.34 -53.40
N VAL A 485 19.80 -20.84 -52.37
CA VAL A 485 20.42 -20.54 -51.08
C VAL A 485 20.83 -21.83 -50.37
N LEU A 486 19.96 -22.84 -50.33
CA LEU A 486 20.23 -24.12 -49.69
C LEU A 486 21.44 -24.83 -50.30
N MET A 487 21.51 -24.91 -51.64
CA MET A 487 22.62 -25.58 -52.34
C MET A 487 23.96 -24.87 -52.16
N ASN A 488 23.97 -23.53 -52.19
CA ASN A 488 25.20 -22.77 -51.94
C ASN A 488 25.63 -22.85 -50.47
N TYR A 489 24.66 -22.88 -49.54
CA TYR A 489 24.95 -22.96 -48.10
C TYR A 489 25.39 -24.35 -47.64
N SER A 490 24.86 -25.43 -48.21
CA SER A 490 25.37 -26.78 -47.94
C SER A 490 26.82 -26.91 -48.40
N GLN A 491 27.11 -26.41 -49.59
CA GLN A 491 28.44 -26.43 -50.18
C GLN A 491 29.44 -25.51 -49.47
N SER A 492 29.00 -24.47 -48.76
CA SER A 492 29.90 -23.61 -47.98
C SER A 492 30.38 -24.25 -46.68
N LYS A 493 29.75 -25.35 -46.24
CA LYS A 493 30.12 -26.12 -45.05
C LYS A 493 31.04 -27.31 -45.35
N GLU A 494 31.14 -27.69 -46.61
CA GLU A 494 32.09 -28.67 -47.15
C GLU A 494 33.42 -28.00 -47.51
#